data_AF-A0A9D0KM44-F1
#
_entry.id   AF-A0A9D0KM44-F1
#
_cell.length_a   1.000
_cell.length_b   1.000
_cell.length_c   1.000
_cell.angle_alpha   90.00
_cell.angle_beta   90.00
_cell.angle_gamma   90.00
#
_symmetry.space_group_name_H-M   'P 1'
#
loop_
_entity.id
_entity.type
_entity.pdbx_description
1 polymer ?
#
loop_
_entity_poly.entity_id
_entity_poly.type
_entity_poly.pdbx_seq_one_letter_code
_entity_poly.pdbx_strand_id
1 'polypeptide(L)' 'MTGAMYAQVLVFQPIRLRKSLVLDYEIPAALQPHVQRGVLVVVPLRNRLLPGMVMALSETP' A
#
# COMPACT_ATOMS: atom_id res chain seq x y z
N MET A 1 1.92 -8.28 -21.94
CA MET A 1 1.84 -8.98 -20.65
C MET A 1 1.79 -7.91 -19.59
N THR A 2 0.61 -7.62 -19.05
CA THR A 2 0.48 -6.62 -17.99
C THR A 2 0.78 -7.35 -16.68
N GLY A 3 2.02 -7.26 -16.21
CA GLY A 3 2.38 -7.80 -14.89
C GLY A 3 1.58 -7.07 -13.83
N ALA A 4 0.92 -7.81 -12.93
CA ALA A 4 0.34 -7.21 -11.74
C ALA A 4 1.51 -6.67 -10.90
N MET A 5 1.44 -5.40 -10.52
CA MET A 5 2.45 -4.78 -9.67
C MET A 5 1.83 -4.59 -8.29
N TYR A 6 2.59 -4.91 -7.25
CA TYR A 6 2.18 -4.81 -5.86
C TYR A 6 3.01 -3.78 -5.11
N ALA A 7 2.38 -3.06 -4.19
CA ALA A 7 3.02 -2.18 -3.24
C ALA A 7 2.90 -2.77 -1.84
N GLN A 8 4.04 -2.95 -1.18
CA GLN A 8 4.07 -3.20 0.25
C GLN A 8 3.87 -1.89 0.98
N VAL A 9 2.82 -1.76 1.78
CA VAL A 9 2.41 -0.51 2.42
C VAL A 9 2.41 -0.66 3.94
N LEU A 10 3.13 0.23 4.61
CA LEU A 10 3.03 0.45 6.06
C LEU A 10 1.76 1.27 6.34
N VAL A 11 0.75 0.66 6.95
CA VAL A 11 -0.54 1.29 7.24
C VAL A 11 -0.53 1.95 8.62
N PHE A 12 -0.86 3.24 8.67
CA PHE A 12 -0.94 3.99 9.91
C PHE A 12 -2.29 3.78 10.58
N GLN A 13 -2.29 3.03 11.68
CA GLN A 13 -3.49 2.79 12.47
C GLN A 13 -3.64 3.84 13.59
N PRO A 14 -4.88 4.22 13.93
CA PRO A 14 -5.12 5.08 15.10
C PRO A 14 -4.54 4.45 16.38
N ILE A 15 -3.92 5.31 17.19
CA ILE A 15 -3.03 5.15 18.36
C ILE A 15 -3.34 3.98 19.34
N ARG A 16 -4.53 3.38 19.31
CA ARG A 16 -4.92 2.29 20.24
C ARG A 16 -4.55 0.88 19.75
N LEU A 17 -4.05 0.72 18.53
CA LEU A 17 -3.70 -0.59 17.96
C LEU A 17 -2.18 -0.83 17.99
N ARG A 18 -1.79 -1.94 18.64
CA ARG A 18 -0.45 -2.16 19.20
C ARG A 18 0.66 -2.55 18.22
N LYS A 19 0.46 -2.57 16.90
CA LYS A 19 1.52 -2.79 15.90
C LYS A 19 1.14 -2.17 14.56
N SER A 20 2.07 -1.46 13.93
CA SER A 20 1.91 -1.01 12.54
C SER A 20 1.76 -2.22 11.63
N LEU A 21 0.79 -2.20 10.72
CA LEU A 21 0.59 -3.26 9.74
C LEU A 21 1.39 -2.96 8.48
N VAL A 22 2.05 -3.98 7.95
CA VAL A 22 2.66 -3.96 6.62
C VAL A 22 1.86 -4.94 5.77
N LEU A 23 1.28 -4.45 4.68
CA LEU A 23 0.35 -5.20 3.83
C LEU A 23 0.62 -4.94 2.35
N ASP A 24 0.45 -5.95 1.52
CA ASP A 24 0.66 -5.86 0.08
C ASP A 24 -0.65 -5.52 -0.65
N TYR A 25 -0.59 -4.56 -1.55
CA TYR A 25 -1.73 -4.06 -2.34
C TYR A 25 -1.41 -4.13 -3.81
N GLU A 26 -2.36 -4.63 -4.61
CA GLU A 26 -2.26 -4.52 -6.06
C GLU A 26 -2.37 -3.05 -6.49
N ILE A 27 -1.50 -2.65 -7.41
CA ILE A 27 -1.45 -1.30 -7.97
C ILE A 27 -2.19 -1.31 -9.32
N PRO A 28 -3.31 -0.59 -9.43
CA PRO A 28 -3.99 -0.40 -10.71
C PRO A 28 -3.03 0.18 -11.75
N ALA A 29 -3.08 -0.31 -12.99
CA ALA A 29 -2.17 0.12 -14.06
C ALA A 29 -2.11 1.65 -14.24
N ALA A 30 -3.25 2.33 -14.11
CA ALA A 30 -3.35 3.78 -14.21
C ALA A 30 -2.58 4.55 -13.09
N LEU A 31 -2.33 3.90 -11.94
CA LEU A 31 -1.64 4.48 -10.80
C LEU A 31 -0.15 4.11 -10.74
N GLN A 32 0.30 3.10 -11.50
CA GLN A 32 1.69 2.64 -11.47
C GLN A 32 2.73 3.77 -11.65
N PRO A 33 2.56 4.77 -12.54
CA PRO A 33 3.53 5.87 -12.68
C PRO A 33 3.66 6.76 -11.43
N HIS A 34 2.65 6.75 -10.57
CA HIS A 34 2.53 7.63 -9.41
C HIS A 34 2.89 6.94 -8.09
N VAL A 35 3.02 5.61 -8.08
CA VAL A 35 3.33 4.83 -6.89
C VAL A 35 4.82 4.52 -6.87
N GLN A 36 5.51 5.10 -5.90
CA GLN A 36 6.94 4.90 -5.67
C GLN A 36 7.21 4.68 -4.18
N ARG A 37 8.37 4.13 -3.85
CA ARG A 37 8.80 3.96 -2.45
C ARG A 37 8.85 5.33 -1.74
N GLY A 38 8.36 5.38 -0.51
CA GLY A 38 8.28 6.59 0.30
C GLY A 38 7.04 7.46 0.03
N VAL A 39 6.25 7.16 -1.01
CA VAL A 39 5.02 7.92 -1.31
C VAL A 39 3.93 7.60 -0.28
N LEU A 40 3.25 8.64 0.19
CA LEU A 40 2.05 8.50 1.02
C LEU A 40 0.85 8.13 0.15
N VAL A 41 0.09 7.14 0.63
CA VAL A 41 -1.07 6.59 -0.06
C VAL A 41 -2.25 6.47 0.89
N VAL A 42 -3.45 6.38 0.33
CA VAL A 42 -4.65 5.99 1.06
C VAL A 42 -5.02 4.59 0.59
N VAL A 43 -5.09 3.65 1.53
CA VAL A 43 -5.35 2.23 1.23
C VAL A 43 -6.58 1.71 1.98
N PRO A 44 -7.33 0.79 1.38
CA PRO A 44 -8.45 0.15 2.05
C PRO A 44 -7.98 -0.87 3.08
N LEU A 45 -8.47 -0.75 4.31
CA LEU A 45 -8.35 -1.79 5.34
C LEU A 45 -9.74 -2.15 5.86
N ARG A 46 -10.25 -3.32 5.46
CA ARG A 46 -11.62 -3.77 5.74
C ARG A 46 -12.64 -2.71 5.26
N ASN A 47 -13.34 -2.06 6.18
CA ASN A 47 -14.41 -1.10 5.89
C ASN A 47 -13.95 0.36 6.04
N ARG A 48 -12.65 0.63 6.03
CA ARG A 48 -12.06 1.95 6.23
C ARG A 48 -10.98 2.23 5.19
N LEU A 49 -10.80 3.50 4.88
CA LEU A 49 -9.63 4.02 4.18
C LEU A 49 -8.65 4.56 5.22
N LEU A 50 -7.39 4.13 5.16
CA LEU A 50 -6.36 4.55 6.09
C LEU A 50 -5.15 5.09 5.33
N PRO A 51 -4.46 6.10 5.89
CA PRO A 51 -3.19 6.54 5.34
C PRO A 51 -2.12 5.46 5.55
N GLY A 52 -1.19 5.38 4.60
CA GLY A 52 -0.02 4.54 4.69
C GLY A 52 1.12 5.07 3.84
N MET A 53 2.25 4.37 3.89
CA MET A 53 3.45 4.68 3.13
C MET A 53 3.91 3.46 2.35
N VAL A 54 4.24 3.65 1.08
CA VAL A 54 4.83 2.60 0.24
C VAL A 54 6.25 2.32 0.71
N MET A 55 6.51 1.08 1.12
CA MET A 55 7.81 0.62 1.60
C MET A 55 8.64 0.00 0.47
N ALA A 56 7.98 -0.82 -0.36
CA ALA A 56 8.57 -1.56 -1.46
C ALA A 56 7.55 -1.77 -2.59
N LEU A 57 8.08 -2.12 -3.77
CA LEU A 57 7.30 -2.51 -4.94
C LEU A 57 7.79 -3.88 -5.40
N SER A 58 6.86 -4.72 -5.89
CA SER A 58 7.15 -6.08 -6.32
C SER A 58 6.21 -6.51 -7.45
N GLU A 59 6.63 -7.49 -8.25
CA GLU A 59 5.76 -8.15 -9.25
C GLU A 59 4.91 -9.28 -8.64
N THR A 60 5.23 -9.66 -7.40
CA THR A 60 4.46 -10.63 -6.61
C THR A 60 4.07 -10.01 -5.26
N PRO A 61 2.91 -10.39 -4.68
CA PRO A 61 2.54 -9.94 -3.35
C PRO A 61 3.59 -10.34 -2.31
#